data_AF-A0A916RBZ2-F1
#
_entry.id   AF-A0A916RBZ2-F1
#
_cell.length_a   1.000
_cell.length_b   1.000
_cell.length_c   1.000
_cell.angle_alpha   90.00
_cell.angle_beta   90.00
_cell.angle_gamma   90.00
#
_symmetry.space_group_name_H-M   'P 1'
#
loop_
_entity.id
_entity.type
_entity.pdbx_description
1 polymer ?
#
loop_
_entity_poly.entity_id
_entity_poly.type
_entity_poly.pdbx_seq_one_letter_code
_entity_poly.pdbx_strand_id
1 'polypeptide(L)'
;MANQRELLKRLYNAFKPFEPLKPDSPVYVDCREVRGDGDVITDLADNIEYSDNNTCQLYAGHRGAGKSTELLRLKKYLEDNGYFVVYFAADEKDINLEDTEYADILLACTRHLLEQLTQANPKPLLDWLKYRWEDLKDLATTEISLDSLAVESQVGQYAKLTANLRAEPTLRKKLEKELILILKV
;
A
#
# COMPACT_ATOMS: atom_id res chain seq x y z
N MET A 1 32.21 -25.51 17.18
CA MET A 1 30.83 -25.21 17.64
C MET A 1 30.61 -23.72 17.94
N ALA A 2 31.36 -23.07 18.85
CA ALA A 2 31.17 -21.64 19.17
C ALA A 2 31.33 -20.68 17.97
N ASN A 3 32.26 -20.97 17.05
CA ASN A 3 32.56 -20.14 15.87
C ASN A 3 31.40 -20.10 14.85
N GLN A 4 30.67 -21.21 14.68
CA GLN A 4 29.58 -21.30 13.69
C GLN A 4 28.34 -20.50 14.14
N ARG A 5 28.00 -20.56 15.43
CA ARG A 5 26.86 -19.79 15.97
C ARG A 5 27.11 -18.29 15.90
N GLU A 6 28.34 -17.85 16.14
CA GLU A 6 28.72 -16.44 16.01
C GLU A 6 28.69 -15.98 14.55
N LEU A 7 29.19 -16.80 13.62
CA LEU A 7 29.07 -16.52 12.18
C LEU A 7 27.61 -16.39 11.74
N LEU A 8 26.74 -17.34 12.12
CA LEU A 8 25.31 -17.29 11.80
C LEU A 8 24.63 -16.06 12.40
N LYS A 9 24.98 -15.69 13.64
CA LYS A 9 24.49 -14.46 14.27
C LYS A 9 24.91 -13.23 13.49
N ARG A 10 26.17 -13.15 13.06
CA ARG A 10 26.67 -12.04 12.22
C ARG A 10 25.94 -11.97 10.89
N LEU A 11 25.77 -13.09 10.19
CA LEU A 11 25.04 -13.16 8.92
C LEU A 11 23.57 -12.75 9.10
N TYR A 12 22.89 -13.29 10.11
CA TYR A 12 21.50 -12.95 10.41
C TYR A 12 21.31 -11.45 10.63
N ASN A 13 22.19 -10.82 11.41
CA ASN A 13 22.11 -9.38 11.68
C ASN A 13 22.54 -8.51 10.49
N ALA A 14 23.43 -9.01 9.64
CA ALA A 14 23.86 -8.30 8.44
C ALA A 14 22.78 -8.30 7.35
N PHE A 15 22.12 -9.44 7.12
CA PHE A 15 21.15 -9.60 6.04
C PHE A 15 19.71 -9.34 6.46
N LYS A 16 19.38 -9.51 7.75
CA LYS A 16 18.04 -9.36 8.30
C LYS A 16 16.96 -9.99 7.39
N PRO A 17 16.83 -11.33 7.38
CA PRO A 17 16.17 -12.08 6.30
C PRO A 17 14.67 -11.78 6.09
N PHE A 18 14.04 -11.03 6.99
CA PHE A 18 12.64 -10.63 6.93
C PHE A 18 12.43 -9.15 6.56
N GLU A 19 13.52 -8.39 6.37
CA GLU A 19 13.47 -7.02 5.87
C GLU A 19 13.77 -7.01 4.36
N PRO A 20 12.96 -6.32 3.53
CA PRO A 20 13.29 -6.17 2.11
C PRO A 20 14.54 -5.30 1.94
N LEU A 21 15.31 -5.55 0.88
CA LEU A 21 16.46 -4.72 0.55
C LEU A 21 15.98 -3.39 -0.02
N LYS A 22 16.71 -2.31 0.29
CA LYS A 22 16.54 -1.03 -0.39
C LYS A 22 17.00 -1.15 -1.86
N PRO A 23 16.47 -0.31 -2.76
CA PRO A 23 16.77 -0.39 -4.20
C PRO A 23 18.26 -0.35 -4.55
N ASP A 24 19.02 0.47 -3.81
CA ASP A 24 20.46 0.68 -4.02
C ASP A 24 21.33 -0.13 -3.04
N SER A 25 20.79 -1.23 -2.51
CA SER A 25 21.50 -2.06 -1.53
C SER A 25 22.74 -2.72 -2.15
N PRO A 26 23.94 -2.57 -1.56
CA PRO A 26 25.18 -3.15 -2.10
C PRO A 26 25.22 -4.68 -2.00
N VAL A 27 24.28 -5.28 -1.27
CA VAL A 27 24.14 -6.74 -1.13
C VAL A 27 23.03 -7.31 -2.01
N TYR A 28 22.43 -6.50 -2.88
CA TYR A 28 21.51 -6.99 -3.90
C TYR A 28 22.26 -7.86 -4.90
N VAL A 29 21.69 -9.02 -5.21
CA VAL A 29 22.20 -9.93 -6.23
C VAL A 29 21.07 -10.16 -7.21
N ASP A 30 21.34 -9.87 -8.48
CA ASP A 30 20.42 -10.16 -9.56
C ASP A 30 20.37 -11.68 -9.78
N CYS A 31 19.20 -12.26 -9.52
CA CYS A 31 18.96 -13.69 -9.66
C CYS A 31 18.05 -14.01 -10.85
N ARG A 32 17.86 -13.10 -11.82
CA ARG A 32 16.98 -13.32 -12.99
C ARG A 32 17.34 -14.61 -13.74
N GLU A 33 18.63 -14.81 -14.05
CA GLU A 33 19.12 -16.01 -14.77
C GLU A 33 18.67 -17.34 -14.13
N VAL A 34 18.51 -17.38 -12.80
CA VAL A 34 18.15 -18.60 -12.06
C VAL A 34 16.69 -18.63 -11.60
N ARG A 35 15.95 -17.52 -11.70
CA ARG A 35 14.52 -17.40 -11.33
C ARG A 35 13.59 -17.33 -12.55
N GLY A 36 14.15 -17.23 -13.75
CA GLY A 36 13.45 -16.99 -15.01
C GLY A 36 13.64 -15.57 -15.49
N ASP A 37 13.43 -15.34 -16.78
CA ASP A 37 13.70 -14.05 -17.45
C ASP A 37 12.72 -12.91 -17.09
N GLY A 38 11.95 -13.06 -16.01
CA GLY A 38 11.02 -12.04 -15.55
C GLY A 38 11.75 -10.91 -14.83
N ASP A 39 11.47 -9.67 -15.24
CA ASP A 39 11.98 -8.46 -14.61
C ASP A 39 10.80 -7.61 -14.19
N VAL A 40 10.68 -7.30 -12.90
CA VAL A 40 9.57 -6.49 -12.38
C VAL A 40 9.51 -5.12 -13.06
N ILE A 41 10.64 -4.56 -13.49
CA ILE A 41 10.64 -3.31 -14.23
C ILE A 41 9.94 -3.51 -15.58
N THR A 42 10.41 -4.44 -16.42
CA THR A 42 9.80 -4.69 -17.74
C THR A 42 8.37 -5.23 -17.63
N ASP A 43 8.08 -6.05 -16.63
CA ASP A 43 6.79 -6.74 -16.51
C ASP A 43 5.71 -5.83 -15.94
N LEU A 44 6.05 -4.94 -14.99
CA LEU A 44 5.07 -4.07 -14.33
C LEU A 44 5.16 -2.60 -14.77
N ALA A 45 6.37 -2.06 -14.93
CA ALA A 45 6.53 -0.65 -15.28
C ALA A 45 6.03 -0.39 -16.70
N ASP A 46 6.35 -1.24 -17.68
CA ASP A 46 5.85 -1.09 -19.05
C ASP A 46 4.31 -1.03 -19.10
N ASN A 47 3.64 -1.88 -18.31
CA ASN A 47 2.18 -1.85 -18.20
C ASN A 47 1.66 -0.54 -17.58
N ILE A 48 2.40 0.07 -16.64
CA ILE A 48 2.06 1.37 -16.05
C ILE A 48 2.32 2.51 -17.06
N GLU A 49 3.42 2.45 -17.80
CA GLU A 49 3.88 3.51 -18.69
C GLU A 49 3.12 3.55 -20.02
N TYR A 50 2.80 2.39 -20.59
CA TYR A 50 2.19 2.29 -21.93
C TYR A 50 0.66 2.25 -21.92
N SER A 51 0.04 2.06 -20.77
CA SER A 51 -1.43 1.99 -20.69
C SER A 51 -2.03 3.39 -20.65
N ASP A 52 -2.94 3.68 -21.58
CA ASP A 52 -3.78 4.89 -21.53
C ASP A 52 -4.84 4.85 -20.40
N ASN A 53 -5.05 3.67 -19.80
CA ASN A 53 -6.01 3.42 -18.74
C ASN A 53 -5.33 3.03 -17.42
N ASN A 54 -6.06 3.15 -16.31
CA ASN A 54 -5.60 2.67 -15.01
C ASN A 54 -5.32 1.15 -15.05
N THR A 55 -4.18 0.72 -14.52
CA THR A 55 -3.80 -0.70 -14.44
C THR A 55 -3.92 -1.25 -13.03
N CYS A 56 -4.20 -2.54 -12.93
CA CYS A 56 -4.18 -3.30 -11.67
C CYS A 56 -3.39 -4.58 -11.92
N GLN A 57 -2.30 -4.76 -11.17
CA GLN A 57 -1.33 -5.80 -11.44
C GLN A 57 -1.06 -6.61 -10.18
N LEU A 58 -1.06 -7.94 -10.29
CA LEU A 58 -0.78 -8.87 -9.19
C LEU A 58 0.61 -9.46 -9.34
N TYR A 59 1.53 -9.09 -8.44
CA TYR A 59 2.85 -9.68 -8.36
C TYR A 59 2.94 -10.72 -7.23
N ALA A 60 2.72 -11.99 -7.57
CA ALA A 60 2.59 -13.09 -6.63
C ALA A 60 3.82 -14.02 -6.59
N GLY A 61 3.95 -14.79 -5.51
CA GLY A 61 5.01 -15.78 -5.35
C GLY A 61 5.26 -16.16 -3.89
N HIS A 62 6.15 -17.12 -3.64
CA HIS A 62 6.39 -17.64 -2.28
C HIS A 62 6.96 -16.60 -1.30
N ARG A 63 6.71 -16.80 0.00
CA ARG A 63 7.33 -15.99 1.06
C ARG A 63 8.86 -16.14 0.99
N GLY A 64 9.59 -15.03 1.11
CA GLY A 64 11.05 -15.03 1.00
C GLY A 64 11.60 -15.02 -0.43
N ALA A 65 10.76 -15.03 -1.47
CA ALA A 65 11.20 -14.96 -2.87
C ALA A 65 11.79 -13.59 -3.29
N GLY A 66 11.77 -12.59 -2.41
CA GLY A 66 12.31 -11.24 -2.69
C GLY A 66 11.31 -10.24 -3.28
N LYS A 67 10.03 -10.58 -3.37
CA LYS A 67 9.01 -9.72 -4.01
C LYS A 67 8.99 -8.28 -3.50
N SER A 68 9.01 -8.08 -2.18
CA SER A 68 9.03 -6.74 -1.59
C SER A 68 10.30 -5.96 -1.94
N THR A 69 11.44 -6.62 -2.09
CA THR A 69 12.68 -6.01 -2.60
C THR A 69 12.50 -5.54 -4.05
N GLU A 70 11.95 -6.39 -4.91
CA GLU A 70 11.73 -6.04 -6.32
C GLU A 70 10.70 -4.91 -6.48
N LEU A 71 9.64 -4.89 -5.67
CA LEU A 71 8.66 -3.78 -5.65
C LEU A 71 9.28 -2.46 -5.18
N LEU A 72 10.24 -2.48 -4.24
CA LEU A 72 10.97 -1.27 -3.87
C LEU A 72 11.88 -0.78 -5.00
N ARG A 73 12.50 -1.69 -5.76
CA ARG A 73 13.27 -1.35 -6.97
C ARG A 73 12.37 -0.71 -8.03
N LEU A 74 11.18 -1.29 -8.26
CA LEU A 74 10.16 -0.73 -9.15
C LEU A 74 9.72 0.67 -8.69
N LYS A 75 9.48 0.86 -7.38
CA LYS A 75 9.16 2.17 -6.81
C LYS A 75 10.22 3.21 -7.19
N LYS A 76 11.50 2.91 -6.95
CA LYS A 76 12.59 3.82 -7.30
C LYS A 76 12.63 4.10 -8.81
N TYR A 77 12.51 3.07 -9.63
CA TYR A 77 12.48 3.22 -11.10
C TYR A 77 11.37 4.19 -11.54
N LEU A 78 10.15 4.00 -11.04
CA LEU A 78 9.01 4.87 -11.36
C LEU A 78 9.23 6.30 -10.84
N GLU A 79 9.73 6.47 -9.61
CA GLU A 79 10.06 7.79 -9.05
C GLU A 79 11.12 8.52 -9.87
N ASP A 80 12.17 7.82 -10.30
CA ASP A 80 13.23 8.37 -11.15
C ASP A 80 12.70 8.76 -12.56
N ASN A 81 11.60 8.15 -13.00
CA ASN A 81 10.88 8.48 -14.25
C ASN A 81 9.72 9.49 -14.04
N GLY A 82 9.64 10.16 -12.88
CA GLY A 82 8.70 11.26 -12.64
C GLY A 82 7.33 10.85 -12.12
N TYR A 83 7.13 9.58 -11.74
CA TYR A 83 5.91 9.13 -11.10
C TYR A 83 5.91 9.43 -9.59
N PHE A 84 4.74 9.76 -9.06
CA PHE A 84 4.53 9.79 -7.62
C PHE A 84 4.05 8.42 -7.13
N VAL A 85 4.91 7.69 -6.42
CA VAL A 85 4.63 6.29 -6.03
C VAL A 85 4.31 6.20 -4.55
N VAL A 86 3.08 5.76 -4.25
CA VAL A 86 2.67 5.43 -2.88
C VAL A 86 2.96 3.97 -2.59
N TYR A 87 3.99 3.73 -1.77
CA TYR A 87 4.30 2.40 -1.26
C TYR A 87 3.92 2.26 0.21
N PHE A 88 3.22 1.17 0.52
CA PHE A 88 2.96 0.75 1.88
C PHE A 88 3.08 -0.77 2.00
N ALA A 89 3.66 -1.23 3.10
CA ALA A 89 3.64 -2.64 3.45
C ALA A 89 2.34 -2.92 4.20
N ALA A 90 1.62 -3.98 3.81
CA ALA A 90 0.51 -4.48 4.60
C ALA A 90 1.07 -5.08 5.91
N ASP A 91 1.16 -4.26 6.95
CA ASP A 91 1.52 -4.68 8.30
C ASP A 91 0.27 -4.97 9.14
N GLU A 92 0.48 -5.50 10.36
CA GLU A 92 -0.62 -5.83 11.29
C GLU A 92 -1.46 -4.59 11.69
N LYS A 93 -0.98 -3.36 11.48
CA LYS A 93 -1.76 -2.13 11.72
C LYS A 93 -2.70 -1.82 10.55
N ASP A 94 -2.35 -2.27 9.36
CA ASP A 94 -3.13 -2.03 8.15
C ASP A 94 -4.16 -3.12 7.90
N ILE A 95 -3.76 -4.38 8.09
CA ILE A 95 -4.51 -5.54 7.61
C ILE A 95 -4.31 -6.70 8.60
N ASN A 96 -5.40 -7.20 9.19
CA ASN A 96 -5.37 -8.43 9.99
C ASN A 96 -5.43 -9.64 9.06
N LEU A 97 -4.31 -10.34 8.86
CA LEU A 97 -4.21 -11.48 7.94
C LEU A 97 -5.23 -12.61 8.19
N GLU A 98 -5.76 -12.74 9.41
CA GLU A 98 -6.77 -13.76 9.76
C GLU A 98 -8.21 -13.31 9.48
N ASP A 99 -8.46 -12.01 9.36
CA ASP A 99 -9.78 -11.40 9.22
C ASP A 99 -9.71 -10.16 8.30
N THR A 100 -9.10 -10.32 7.12
CA THR A 100 -9.00 -9.24 6.13
C THR A 100 -10.17 -9.31 5.16
N GLU A 101 -10.90 -8.21 5.03
CA GLU A 101 -11.88 -8.01 3.98
C GLU A 101 -11.33 -6.99 2.97
N TYR A 102 -11.87 -6.98 1.74
CA TYR A 102 -11.40 -6.07 0.70
C TYR A 102 -11.61 -4.59 1.07
N ALA A 103 -12.62 -4.28 1.89
CA ALA A 103 -12.86 -2.94 2.41
C ALA A 103 -11.66 -2.45 3.26
N ASP A 104 -11.02 -3.32 4.04
CA ASP A 104 -9.85 -2.95 4.84
C ASP A 104 -8.65 -2.59 3.98
N ILE A 105 -8.47 -3.31 2.87
CA ILE A 105 -7.44 -3.05 1.86
C ILE A 105 -7.68 -1.67 1.25
N LEU A 106 -8.91 -1.36 0.82
CA LEU A 106 -9.25 -0.06 0.24
C LEU A 106 -9.07 1.10 1.23
N LEU A 107 -9.46 0.90 2.49
CA LEU A 107 -9.24 1.88 3.55
C LEU A 107 -7.74 2.06 3.85
N ALA A 108 -6.96 0.97 3.84
CA ALA A 108 -5.50 1.05 4.01
C ALA A 108 -4.86 1.85 2.87
N CYS A 109 -5.19 1.53 1.62
CA CYS A 109 -4.73 2.25 0.44
C CYS A 109 -5.03 3.75 0.56
N THR A 110 -6.27 4.10 0.92
CA THR A 110 -6.70 5.50 1.01
C THR A 110 -5.97 6.24 2.12
N ARG A 111 -5.78 5.61 3.29
CA ARG A 111 -5.01 6.16 4.41
C ARG A 111 -3.57 6.47 4.00
N HIS A 112 -2.86 5.50 3.43
CA HIS A 112 -1.46 5.65 3.04
C HIS A 112 -1.28 6.69 1.93
N LEU A 113 -2.22 6.73 0.99
CA LEU A 113 -2.21 7.69 -0.10
C LEU A 113 -2.45 9.12 0.43
N LEU A 114 -3.36 9.31 1.40
CA LEU A 114 -3.55 10.59 2.10
C LEU A 114 -2.29 11.02 2.87
N GLU A 115 -1.68 10.10 3.62
CA GLU A 115 -0.48 10.37 4.42
C GLU A 115 0.68 10.84 3.55
N GLN A 116 0.93 10.18 2.41
CA GLN A 116 2.02 10.56 1.52
C GLN A 116 1.72 11.79 0.67
N LEU A 117 0.46 12.05 0.32
CA LEU A 117 0.06 13.26 -0.41
C LEU A 117 0.09 14.54 0.43
N THR A 118 0.25 14.47 1.76
CA THR A 118 0.58 15.66 2.57
C THR A 118 1.85 16.36 2.09
N GLN A 119 2.76 15.62 1.45
CA GLN A 119 4.01 16.13 0.87
C GLN A 119 3.84 16.62 -0.58
N ALA A 120 2.67 16.43 -1.19
CA ALA A 120 2.32 16.84 -2.54
C ALA A 120 1.03 17.71 -2.53
N ASN A 121 0.39 17.96 -3.69
CA ASN A 121 -0.92 18.62 -3.71
C ASN A 121 -2.05 17.58 -3.49
N PRO A 122 -2.69 17.53 -2.30
CA PRO A 122 -3.67 16.51 -1.96
C PRO A 122 -5.06 16.80 -2.53
N LYS A 123 -5.26 17.98 -3.15
CA LYS A 123 -6.57 18.48 -3.54
C LYS A 123 -7.40 17.53 -4.41
N PRO A 124 -6.87 16.92 -5.49
CA PRO A 124 -7.66 16.03 -6.34
C PRO A 124 -8.21 14.82 -5.59
N LEU A 125 -7.40 14.27 -4.66
CA LEU A 125 -7.84 13.17 -3.83
C LEU A 125 -8.86 13.64 -2.79
N LEU A 126 -8.61 14.76 -2.11
CA LEU A 126 -9.57 15.29 -1.12
C LEU A 126 -10.92 15.58 -1.77
N ASP A 127 -10.92 16.08 -3.00
CA ASP A 127 -12.15 16.32 -3.78
C ASP A 127 -12.83 14.99 -4.15
N TRP A 128 -12.08 13.99 -4.62
CA TRP A 128 -12.60 12.63 -4.83
C TRP A 128 -13.17 12.02 -3.55
N LEU A 129 -12.47 12.19 -2.43
CA LEU A 129 -12.83 11.64 -1.14
C LEU A 129 -14.10 12.31 -0.60
N LYS A 130 -14.24 13.63 -0.76
CA LYS A 130 -15.47 14.35 -0.44
C LYS A 130 -16.64 13.87 -1.29
N TYR A 131 -16.45 13.69 -2.59
CA TYR A 131 -17.47 13.14 -3.47
C TYR A 131 -17.91 11.74 -3.01
N ARG A 132 -16.96 10.84 -2.75
CA ARG A 132 -17.26 9.50 -2.23
C ARG A 132 -17.80 9.51 -0.80
N TRP A 133 -17.51 10.56 -0.03
CA TRP A 133 -18.03 10.71 1.31
C TRP A 133 -19.51 11.04 1.31
N GLU A 134 -20.01 11.85 0.37
CA GLU A 134 -21.46 12.04 0.20
C GLU A 134 -22.18 10.69 0.04
N ASP A 135 -21.60 9.74 -0.69
CA ASP A 135 -22.17 8.40 -0.87
C ASP A 135 -22.09 7.52 0.40
N LEU A 136 -21.16 7.83 1.32
CA LEU A 136 -20.89 7.03 2.53
C LEU A 136 -21.39 7.68 3.84
N LYS A 137 -21.83 8.94 3.82
CA LYS A 137 -22.32 9.69 5.00
C LYS A 137 -23.47 8.98 5.71
N ASP A 138 -24.35 8.32 4.95
CA ASP A 138 -25.47 7.55 5.50
C ASP A 138 -25.02 6.29 6.29
N LEU A 139 -23.78 5.84 6.07
CA LEU A 139 -23.19 4.73 6.82
C LEU A 139 -22.53 5.19 8.10
N ALA A 140 -21.96 6.39 8.12
CA ALA A 140 -21.23 6.89 9.26
C ALA A 140 -22.19 7.49 10.30
N THR A 141 -22.32 6.84 11.46
CA THR A 141 -23.04 7.39 12.62
C THR A 141 -22.41 8.67 13.19
N THR A 142 -21.25 9.07 12.67
CA THR A 142 -20.49 10.24 13.13
C THR A 142 -20.58 11.33 12.07
N GLU A 143 -21.16 12.48 12.43
CA GLU A 143 -21.11 13.72 11.62
C GLU A 143 -19.64 14.19 11.52
N ILE A 144 -18.90 13.66 10.55
CA ILE A 144 -17.55 14.11 10.25
C ILE A 144 -17.66 15.10 9.10
N SER A 145 -17.59 16.38 9.45
CA SER A 145 -17.49 17.47 8.48
C SER A 145 -16.06 17.52 7.95
N LEU A 146 -15.89 17.17 6.68
CA LEU A 146 -14.66 17.39 5.91
C LEU A 146 -14.56 18.83 5.40
N ASP A 147 -15.44 19.71 5.87
CA ASP A 147 -15.53 21.09 5.41
C ASP A 147 -14.57 21.96 6.21
N SER A 148 -13.63 22.57 5.49
CA SER A 148 -12.86 23.78 5.86
C SER A 148 -11.61 23.69 6.74
N LEU A 149 -11.02 22.52 7.00
CA LEU A 149 -9.75 22.46 7.77
C LEU A 149 -8.52 22.17 6.90
N ALA A 150 -7.34 22.61 7.35
CA ALA A 150 -6.05 22.34 6.71
C ALA A 150 -5.89 20.84 6.39
N VAL A 151 -5.18 20.52 5.30
CA VAL A 151 -4.97 19.15 4.80
C VAL A 151 -4.62 18.17 5.93
N GLU A 152 -3.70 18.55 6.81
CA GLU A 152 -3.25 17.73 7.94
C GLU A 152 -4.38 17.33 8.89
N SER A 153 -5.34 18.24 9.13
CA SER A 153 -6.52 17.96 9.94
C SER A 153 -7.50 17.01 9.24
N GLN A 154 -7.63 17.10 7.91
CA GLN A 154 -8.49 16.20 7.13
C GLN A 154 -7.93 14.78 7.10
N VAL A 155 -6.59 14.63 6.95
CA VAL A 155 -5.91 13.32 7.04
C VAL A 155 -6.10 12.72 8.44
N GLY A 156 -5.93 13.51 9.51
CA GLY A 156 -6.14 13.04 10.88
C GLY A 156 -7.58 12.63 11.19
N GLN A 157 -8.58 13.34 10.66
CA GLN A 157 -9.99 12.96 10.76
C GLN A 157 -10.28 11.67 10.01
N TYR A 158 -9.74 11.52 8.79
CA TYR A 158 -9.89 10.30 8.00
C TYR A 158 -9.25 9.08 8.67
N ALA A 159 -8.05 9.23 9.24
CA ALA A 159 -7.39 8.15 9.98
C ALA A 159 -8.23 7.66 11.17
N LYS A 160 -8.81 8.58 11.96
CA LYS A 160 -9.73 8.23 13.06
C LYS A 160 -11.00 7.53 12.56
N LEU A 161 -11.53 7.99 11.44
CA LEU A 161 -12.73 7.46 10.82
C LEU A 161 -12.52 6.03 10.32
N THR A 162 -11.47 5.79 9.55
CA THR A 162 -11.11 4.44 9.08
C THR A 162 -10.85 3.48 10.23
N ALA A 163 -10.24 3.94 11.33
CA ALA A 163 -10.08 3.15 12.54
C ALA A 163 -11.43 2.78 13.18
N ASN A 164 -12.38 3.72 13.26
CA ASN A 164 -13.73 3.45 13.79
C ASN A 164 -14.51 2.46 12.90
N LEU A 165 -14.46 2.63 11.57
CA LEU A 165 -15.12 1.73 10.62
C LEU A 165 -14.58 0.29 10.72
N ARG A 166 -13.27 0.13 10.92
CA ARG A 166 -12.63 -1.18 11.14
C ARG A 166 -13.04 -1.79 12.48
N ALA A 167 -13.16 -0.97 13.52
CA ALA A 167 -13.48 -1.45 14.87
C ALA A 167 -14.95 -1.86 15.04
N GLU A 168 -15.87 -1.37 14.19
CA GLU A 168 -17.30 -1.63 14.31
C GLU A 168 -17.82 -2.60 13.22
N PRO A 169 -18.11 -3.88 13.55
CA PRO A 169 -18.50 -4.91 12.56
C PRO A 169 -19.77 -4.58 11.76
N THR A 170 -20.71 -3.87 12.35
CA THR A 170 -21.97 -3.44 11.73
C THR A 170 -21.76 -2.37 10.65
N LEU A 171 -20.83 -1.45 10.89
CA LEU A 171 -20.45 -0.44 9.89
C LEU A 171 -19.60 -1.04 8.80
N ARG A 172 -18.67 -1.94 9.15
CA ARG A 172 -17.84 -2.69 8.21
C ARG A 172 -18.69 -3.40 7.14
N LYS A 173 -19.68 -4.19 7.56
CA LYS A 173 -20.60 -4.88 6.63
C LYS A 173 -21.45 -3.96 5.76
N LYS A 174 -21.83 -2.79 6.28
CA LYS A 174 -22.57 -1.80 5.48
C LYS A 174 -21.66 -1.15 4.43
N LEU A 175 -20.45 -0.78 4.82
CA LEU A 175 -19.43 -0.25 3.92
C LEU A 175 -19.15 -1.23 2.79
N GLU A 176 -19.05 -2.52 3.11
CA GLU A 176 -18.90 -3.54 2.07
C GLU A 176 -20.04 -3.54 1.06
N LYS A 177 -21.29 -3.49 1.55
CA LYS A 177 -22.45 -3.52 0.66
C LYS A 177 -22.45 -2.33 -0.31
N GLU A 178 -22.11 -1.14 0.17
CA GLU A 178 -22.02 0.07 -0.66
C GLU A 178 -20.79 0.04 -1.60
N LEU A 179 -19.63 -0.43 -1.14
CA LEU A 179 -18.45 -0.56 -2.00
C LEU A 179 -18.68 -1.54 -3.16
N ILE A 180 -19.40 -2.65 -2.94
CA ILE A 180 -19.79 -3.59 -4.01
C ILE A 180 -20.72 -2.91 -5.04
N LEU A 181 -21.60 -2.00 -4.61
CA LEU A 181 -22.47 -1.25 -5.52
C LEU A 181 -21.66 -0.25 -6.37
N ILE A 182 -20.64 0.37 -5.78
CA ILE A 182 -19.80 1.38 -6.43
C ILE A 182 -18.77 0.76 -7.38
N LEU A 183 -18.22 -0.42 -7.06
CA LEU A 183 -17.19 -1.11 -7.85
C LEU A 183 -17.73 -1.96 -9.01
N LYS A 184 -19.06 -1.97 -9.23
CA LYS A 184 -19.72 -2.69 -10.34
C LYS A 184 -19.73 -1.93 -11.67
N VAL A 185 -18.86 -0.94 -11.85
CA VAL A 185 -18.64 -0.23 -13.11
C VAL A 185 -17.48 -0.87 -13.85
#